data_AF-A0A2E0R3J1-F1
#
_entry.id   AF-A0A2E0R3J1-F1
#
_cell.length_a   1.000
_cell.length_b   1.000
_cell.length_c   1.000
_cell.angle_alpha   90.00
_cell.angle_beta   90.00
_cell.angle_gamma   90.00
#
_symmetry.space_group_name_H-M   'P 1'
#
loop_
_entity.id
_entity.type
_entity.pdbx_description
1 polymer ?
#
loop_
_entity_poly.entity_id
_entity_poly.type
_entity_poly.pdbx_seq_one_letter_code
_entity_poly.pdbx_strand_id
1 'polypeptide(L)'
;MGEVAIELALKFLAHDKFVRNDCYVVSVSGNAAASDTSIREESEFLSWMEASRGVIDNSLLSTFSSLPESETREVATYSCMSGGKRWRGLVALATAEIFGNTGAAVPVACAVELAHAASLLLDDLPSMDDAATRRGRPCAHLVYSRASVDMAAVFMINLAYEVLLKNRLAKPENCISSALASARVANRMLLGQEHDLTQLTGGTVSKKQALEVARCKTGELFGFAAEGAAIACGANELQINAFYKAGIRLGIAYQIADDLADRFGDPDALGKPTGMDGEKQCVGNVLSEAEAREAVRRLRESAVSKLAGFNSNSNRILQLIEHVKLPE
;
A
#
# COMPACT_ATOMS: atom_id res chain seq x y z
N MET A 1 23.81 7.90 21.03
CA MET A 1 23.08 6.69 20.59
C MET A 1 21.99 6.97 19.53
N GLY A 2 21.43 8.18 19.44
CA GLY A 2 20.46 8.54 18.39
C GLY A 2 21.03 8.72 16.97
N GLU A 3 22.26 9.25 16.82
CA GLU A 3 22.87 9.47 15.49
C GLU A 3 23.18 8.17 14.72
N VAL A 4 23.53 7.08 15.43
CA VAL A 4 23.85 5.78 14.83
C VAL A 4 22.61 5.09 14.26
N ALA A 5 21.44 5.28 14.88
CA ALA A 5 20.17 4.75 14.38
C ALA A 5 19.72 5.47 13.10
N ILE A 6 19.92 6.80 13.05
CA ILE A 6 19.66 7.64 11.87
C ILE A 6 20.59 7.22 10.71
N GLU A 7 21.86 6.93 10.98
CA GLU A 7 22.83 6.51 9.97
C GLU A 7 22.52 5.10 9.41
N LEU A 8 21.99 4.19 10.23
CA LEU A 8 21.56 2.85 9.79
C LEU A 8 20.30 2.88 8.93
N ALA A 9 19.31 3.71 9.28
CA ALA A 9 18.13 3.95 8.43
C ALA A 9 18.52 4.61 7.09
N LEU A 10 19.51 5.53 7.11
CA LEU A 10 20.07 6.14 5.91
C LEU A 10 20.84 5.13 5.05
N LYS A 11 21.66 4.25 5.64
CA LYS A 11 22.38 3.20 4.91
C LYS A 11 21.44 2.18 4.26
N PHE A 12 20.27 1.94 4.86
CA PHE A 12 19.22 1.11 4.28
C PHE A 12 18.57 1.76 3.05
N LEU A 13 18.41 3.09 3.06
CA LEU A 13 17.90 3.87 1.92
C LEU A 13 18.97 4.19 0.85
N ALA A 14 20.25 4.10 1.20
CA ALA A 14 21.39 4.51 0.36
C ALA A 14 21.97 3.43 -0.56
N HIS A 15 21.31 2.28 -0.71
CA HIS A 15 21.76 1.27 -1.68
C HIS A 15 21.56 1.65 -3.17
N ASP A 16 21.00 2.84 -3.45
CA ASP A 16 21.07 3.49 -4.77
C ASP A 16 22.05 4.67 -4.73
N LYS A 17 23.31 4.45 -5.13
CA LYS A 17 24.22 5.56 -5.43
C LYS A 17 23.75 6.23 -6.72
N PHE A 18 23.27 7.47 -6.64
CA PHE A 18 23.64 8.64 -7.46
C PHE A 18 22.63 9.77 -7.25
N VAL A 19 23.16 10.95 -6.93
CA VAL A 19 22.84 12.31 -7.42
C VAL A 19 22.98 13.32 -6.28
N ARG A 20 23.95 14.22 -6.47
CA ARG A 20 24.17 15.45 -5.72
C ARG A 20 23.24 16.55 -6.22
N ASN A 21 22.97 17.47 -5.30
CA ASN A 21 22.79 18.93 -5.44
C ASN A 21 21.39 19.57 -5.43
N ASP A 22 21.35 20.60 -4.57
CA ASP A 22 20.62 21.87 -4.60
C ASP A 22 19.12 21.86 -4.28
N CYS A 23 18.83 21.88 -2.97
CA CYS A 23 17.53 22.25 -2.40
C CYS A 23 17.23 23.74 -2.62
N TYR A 24 16.18 24.03 -3.40
CA TYR A 24 15.48 25.30 -3.29
C TYR A 24 14.48 25.21 -2.13
N VAL A 25 14.70 25.99 -1.07
CA VAL A 25 13.73 26.23 -0.01
C VAL A 25 12.83 27.38 -0.47
N VAL A 26 11.58 27.07 -0.82
CA VAL A 26 10.55 28.11 -0.97
C VAL A 26 9.87 28.26 0.39
N SER A 27 10.13 29.41 1.04
CA SER A 27 9.38 29.84 2.20
C SER A 27 8.07 30.48 1.73
N VAL A 28 6.93 29.96 2.20
CA VAL A 28 5.61 30.55 1.92
C VAL A 28 5.22 31.37 3.14
N SER A 29 5.16 32.70 2.96
CA SER A 29 4.54 33.63 3.91
C SER A 29 3.03 33.65 3.70
N GLY A 30 2.28 33.53 4.79
CA GLY A 30 0.83 33.33 4.78
C GLY A 30 0.04 34.51 4.23
N ASN A 31 -0.98 34.20 3.43
CA ASN A 31 -1.97 35.14 2.94
C ASN A 31 -3.35 34.45 2.93
N ALA A 32 -4.42 35.12 3.35
CA ALA A 32 -5.75 34.53 3.54
C ALA A 32 -6.43 33.98 2.26
N ALA A 33 -5.89 34.28 1.08
CA ALA A 33 -6.30 33.66 -0.20
C ALA A 33 -5.64 32.29 -0.44
N ALA A 34 -4.49 32.02 0.20
CA ALA A 34 -3.83 30.72 0.15
C ALA A 34 -4.60 29.66 0.95
N SER A 35 -5.30 30.06 2.03
CA SER A 35 -6.13 29.14 2.81
C SER A 35 -7.39 28.69 2.07
N ASP A 36 -8.03 29.56 1.28
CA ASP A 36 -9.23 29.19 0.51
C ASP A 36 -8.87 28.27 -0.68
N THR A 37 -7.71 28.52 -1.30
CA THR A 37 -7.17 27.65 -2.36
C THR A 37 -6.74 26.29 -1.80
N SER A 38 -6.06 26.24 -0.66
CA SER A 38 -5.64 24.97 -0.04
C SER A 38 -6.82 24.13 0.44
N ILE A 39 -7.85 24.76 0.99
CA ILE A 39 -9.10 24.07 1.41
C ILE A 39 -9.80 23.48 0.19
N ARG A 40 -9.86 24.23 -0.92
CA ARG A 40 -10.44 23.73 -2.17
C ARG A 40 -9.64 22.57 -2.76
N GLU A 41 -8.31 22.67 -2.81
CA GLU A 41 -7.44 21.61 -3.30
C GLU A 41 -7.54 20.33 -2.46
N GLU A 42 -7.62 20.46 -1.14
CA GLU A 42 -7.85 19.32 -0.23
C GLU A 42 -9.24 18.71 -0.46
N SER A 43 -10.28 19.52 -0.60
CA SER A 43 -11.64 19.05 -0.91
C SER A 43 -11.71 18.30 -2.24
N GLU A 44 -11.07 18.82 -3.29
CA GLU A 44 -11.00 18.18 -4.60
C GLU A 44 -10.21 16.85 -4.54
N PHE A 45 -9.15 16.78 -3.73
CA PHE A 45 -8.39 15.55 -3.51
C PHE A 45 -9.20 14.49 -2.75
N LEU A 46 -9.91 14.86 -1.69
CA LEU A 46 -10.75 13.93 -0.94
C LEU A 46 -11.92 13.42 -1.79
N SER A 47 -12.53 14.28 -2.59
CA SER A 47 -13.55 13.91 -3.57
C SER A 47 -13.00 12.92 -4.61
N TRP A 48 -11.79 13.17 -5.11
CA TRP A 48 -11.09 12.26 -6.02
C TRP A 48 -10.83 10.89 -5.38
N MET A 49 -10.39 10.85 -4.11
CA MET A 49 -10.16 9.59 -3.40
C MET A 49 -11.46 8.79 -3.27
N GLU A 50 -12.57 9.43 -2.92
CA GLU A 50 -13.88 8.77 -2.79
C GLU A 50 -14.39 8.24 -4.13
N ALA A 51 -14.34 9.06 -5.18
CA ALA A 51 -14.74 8.63 -6.52
C ALA A 51 -13.87 7.45 -7.01
N SER A 52 -12.56 7.50 -6.76
CA SER A 52 -11.62 6.45 -7.13
C SER A 52 -11.87 5.15 -6.35
N ARG A 53 -12.20 5.23 -5.06
CA ARG A 53 -12.66 4.06 -4.27
C ARG A 53 -13.91 3.44 -4.90
N GLY A 54 -14.90 4.27 -5.26
CA GLY A 54 -16.11 3.81 -5.93
C GLY A 54 -15.83 3.07 -7.24
N VAL A 55 -14.88 3.56 -8.06
CA VAL A 55 -14.45 2.87 -9.29
C VAL A 55 -13.87 1.50 -8.98
N ILE A 56 -12.99 1.40 -7.98
CA ILE A 56 -12.34 0.15 -7.57
C ILE A 56 -13.38 -0.85 -7.05
N ASP A 57 -14.24 -0.42 -6.11
CA ASP A 57 -15.24 -1.28 -5.49
C ASP A 57 -16.26 -1.79 -6.51
N ASN A 58 -16.73 -0.94 -7.41
CA ASN A 58 -17.64 -1.36 -8.49
C ASN A 58 -16.98 -2.36 -9.44
N SER A 59 -15.71 -2.14 -9.79
CA SER A 59 -14.95 -3.05 -10.65
C SER A 59 -14.70 -4.41 -9.98
N LEU A 60 -14.36 -4.43 -8.69
CA LEU A 60 -14.21 -5.66 -7.89
C LEU A 60 -15.54 -6.42 -7.80
N LEU A 61 -16.64 -5.74 -7.48
CA LEU A 61 -17.97 -6.34 -7.43
C LEU A 61 -18.40 -6.93 -8.77
N SER A 62 -18.17 -6.20 -9.87
CA SER A 62 -18.44 -6.70 -11.22
C SER A 62 -17.59 -7.92 -11.54
N THR A 63 -16.32 -7.94 -11.11
CA THR A 63 -15.41 -9.07 -11.31
C THR A 63 -15.94 -10.31 -10.59
N PHE A 64 -16.26 -10.21 -9.30
CA PHE A 64 -16.84 -11.34 -8.55
C PHE A 64 -18.18 -11.80 -9.14
N SER A 65 -19.09 -10.87 -9.45
CA SER A 65 -20.43 -11.19 -9.95
C SER A 65 -20.42 -11.88 -11.32
N SER A 66 -19.34 -11.72 -12.10
CA SER A 66 -19.19 -12.38 -13.40
C SER A 66 -18.81 -13.87 -13.30
N LEU A 67 -18.42 -14.35 -12.12
CA LEU A 67 -17.97 -15.72 -11.88
C LEU A 67 -19.11 -16.58 -11.30
N PRO A 68 -19.10 -17.90 -11.54
CA PRO A 68 -20.10 -18.82 -10.99
C PRO A 68 -20.20 -18.74 -9.46
N GLU A 69 -21.41 -18.96 -8.94
CA GLU A 69 -21.66 -18.93 -7.50
C GLU A 69 -20.97 -20.11 -6.80
N SER A 70 -20.32 -19.81 -5.67
CA SER A 70 -19.71 -20.78 -4.77
C SER A 70 -19.47 -20.14 -3.41
N GLU A 71 -19.39 -20.95 -2.35
CA GLU A 71 -19.02 -20.45 -1.01
C GLU A 71 -17.61 -19.82 -1.04
N THR A 72 -16.68 -20.34 -1.84
CA THR A 72 -15.35 -19.73 -2.05
C THR A 72 -15.45 -18.31 -2.61
N ARG A 73 -16.30 -18.08 -3.62
CA ARG A 73 -16.55 -16.73 -4.17
C ARG A 73 -17.19 -15.82 -3.12
N GLU A 74 -18.11 -16.34 -2.32
CA GLU A 74 -18.77 -15.59 -1.25
C GLU A 74 -17.76 -15.16 -0.18
N VAL A 75 -16.90 -16.06 0.30
CA VAL A 75 -15.82 -15.75 1.25
C VAL A 75 -14.85 -14.71 0.69
N ALA A 76 -14.45 -14.87 -0.58
CA ALA A 76 -13.58 -13.91 -1.25
C ALA A 76 -14.23 -12.52 -1.37
N THR A 77 -15.51 -12.48 -1.74
CA THR A 77 -16.29 -11.23 -1.82
C THR A 77 -16.44 -10.61 -0.44
N TYR A 78 -16.81 -11.39 0.58
CA TYR A 78 -16.91 -10.95 1.97
C TYR A 78 -15.60 -10.32 2.44
N SER A 79 -14.48 -11.00 2.23
CA SER A 79 -13.16 -10.55 2.69
C SER A 79 -12.69 -9.30 1.93
N CYS A 80 -12.83 -9.29 0.61
CA CYS A 80 -12.38 -8.19 -0.23
C CYS A 80 -13.25 -6.93 -0.10
N MET A 81 -14.56 -7.10 0.14
CA MET A 81 -15.56 -6.01 0.19
C MET A 81 -15.92 -5.57 1.62
N SER A 82 -15.24 -6.05 2.66
CA SER A 82 -15.46 -5.63 4.06
C SER A 82 -14.90 -4.23 4.38
N GLY A 83 -15.04 -3.29 3.44
CA GLY A 83 -14.52 -1.92 3.54
C GLY A 83 -13.01 -1.83 3.31
N GLY A 84 -12.39 -0.75 3.80
CA GLY A 84 -10.96 -0.47 3.64
C GLY A 84 -10.70 0.80 2.83
N LYS A 85 -9.56 1.44 3.07
CA LYS A 85 -9.21 2.73 2.46
C LYS A 85 -8.80 2.64 0.97
N ARG A 86 -8.61 1.42 0.44
CA ARG A 86 -8.14 1.10 -0.92
C ARG A 86 -6.84 1.80 -1.33
N TRP A 87 -5.93 2.04 -0.37
CA TRP A 87 -4.71 2.81 -0.62
C TRP A 87 -3.88 2.29 -1.80
N ARG A 88 -3.79 0.97 -1.99
CA ARG A 88 -3.01 0.39 -3.07
C ARG A 88 -3.70 0.62 -4.40
N GLY A 89 -5.01 0.42 -4.47
CA GLY A 89 -5.79 0.79 -5.65
C GLY A 89 -5.72 2.29 -5.99
N LEU A 90 -5.79 3.17 -4.98
CA LEU A 90 -5.64 4.61 -5.16
C LEU A 90 -4.26 4.99 -5.73
N VAL A 91 -3.19 4.34 -5.27
CA VAL A 91 -1.83 4.55 -5.81
C VAL A 91 -1.75 4.13 -7.28
N ALA A 92 -2.39 3.02 -7.66
CA ALA A 92 -2.45 2.60 -9.06
C ALA A 92 -3.18 3.62 -9.94
N LEU A 93 -4.35 4.09 -9.51
CA LEU A 93 -5.11 5.10 -10.25
C LEU A 93 -4.40 6.45 -10.33
N ALA A 94 -3.82 6.92 -9.22
CA ALA A 94 -3.04 8.16 -9.18
C ALA A 94 -1.80 8.10 -10.09
N THR A 95 -1.15 6.93 -10.17
CA THR A 95 -0.02 6.72 -11.09
C THR A 95 -0.47 6.86 -12.54
N ALA A 96 -1.62 6.30 -12.88
CA ALA A 96 -2.14 6.29 -14.25
C ALA A 96 -2.52 7.67 -14.78
N GLU A 97 -2.89 8.61 -13.89
CA GLU A 97 -3.13 10.01 -14.27
C GLU A 97 -1.89 10.70 -14.84
N ILE A 98 -0.69 10.30 -14.40
CA ILE A 98 0.56 10.85 -14.95
C ILE A 98 0.76 10.40 -16.41
N PHE A 99 0.27 9.22 -16.77
CA PHE A 99 0.42 8.64 -18.10
C PHE A 99 -0.82 8.83 -18.99
N GLY A 100 -1.90 9.42 -18.47
CA GLY A 100 -3.12 9.72 -19.22
C GLY A 100 -3.97 8.50 -19.61
N ASN A 101 -3.76 7.33 -18.98
CA ASN A 101 -4.53 6.11 -19.26
C ASN A 101 -5.05 5.46 -17.96
N THR A 102 -5.92 6.17 -17.26
CA THR A 102 -6.53 5.69 -16.00
C THR A 102 -7.34 4.40 -16.18
N GLY A 103 -7.97 4.20 -17.34
CA GLY A 103 -8.72 2.99 -17.66
C GLY A 103 -7.87 1.72 -17.59
N ALA A 104 -6.65 1.75 -18.14
CA ALA A 104 -5.73 0.62 -18.08
C ALA A 104 -5.26 0.28 -16.66
N ALA A 105 -5.35 1.21 -15.70
CA ALA A 105 -4.94 0.97 -14.32
C ALA A 105 -6.04 0.41 -13.43
N VAL A 106 -7.33 0.46 -13.82
CA VAL A 106 -8.42 -0.12 -13.02
C VAL A 106 -8.23 -1.62 -12.78
N PRO A 107 -7.86 -2.45 -13.78
CA PRO A 107 -7.51 -3.85 -13.54
C PRO A 107 -6.32 -4.03 -12.60
N VAL A 108 -5.30 -3.16 -12.67
CA VAL A 108 -4.16 -3.20 -11.74
C VAL A 108 -4.59 -2.88 -10.31
N ALA A 109 -5.43 -1.86 -10.14
CA ALA A 109 -6.01 -1.47 -8.86
C ALA A 109 -6.84 -2.61 -8.25
N CYS A 110 -7.63 -3.33 -9.07
CA CYS A 110 -8.37 -4.50 -8.63
C CYS A 110 -7.42 -5.65 -8.23
N ALA A 111 -6.43 -5.95 -9.05
CA ALA A 111 -5.49 -7.04 -8.80
C ALA A 111 -4.69 -6.85 -7.51
N VAL A 112 -4.22 -5.62 -7.24
CA VAL A 112 -3.48 -5.32 -6.01
C VAL A 112 -4.37 -5.38 -4.77
N GLU A 113 -5.64 -4.98 -4.86
CA GLU A 113 -6.61 -5.07 -3.76
C GLU A 113 -7.08 -6.52 -3.52
N LEU A 114 -7.18 -7.34 -4.57
CA LEU A 114 -7.42 -8.79 -4.46
C LEU A 114 -6.26 -9.49 -3.76
N ALA A 115 -5.01 -9.21 -4.17
CA ALA A 115 -3.82 -9.74 -3.53
C ALA A 115 -3.71 -9.30 -2.06
N HIS A 116 -4.03 -8.04 -1.77
CA HIS A 116 -4.07 -7.53 -0.40
C HIS A 116 -5.16 -8.22 0.44
N ALA A 117 -6.36 -8.41 -0.11
CA ALA A 117 -7.44 -9.09 0.60
C ALA A 117 -7.09 -10.56 0.87
N ALA A 118 -6.43 -11.24 -0.09
CA ALA A 118 -5.92 -12.59 0.10
C ALA A 118 -4.87 -12.67 1.21
N SER A 119 -3.94 -11.71 1.28
CA SER A 119 -2.94 -11.69 2.34
C SER A 119 -3.57 -11.51 3.72
N LEU A 120 -4.55 -10.61 3.86
CA LEU A 120 -5.27 -10.41 5.12
C LEU A 120 -6.08 -11.64 5.54
N LEU A 121 -6.73 -12.30 4.58
CA LEU A 121 -7.49 -13.52 4.85
C LEU A 121 -6.60 -14.64 5.42
N LEU A 122 -5.36 -14.75 4.91
CA LEU A 122 -4.36 -15.71 5.41
C LEU A 122 -3.79 -15.28 6.77
N ASP A 123 -3.48 -13.99 6.94
CA ASP A 123 -3.00 -13.44 8.22
C ASP A 123 -4.00 -13.67 9.35
N ASP A 124 -5.29 -13.58 9.06
CA ASP A 124 -6.35 -13.74 10.06
C ASP A 124 -6.53 -15.19 10.53
N LEU A 125 -5.90 -16.20 9.91
CA LEU A 125 -6.12 -17.62 10.26
C LEU A 125 -5.60 -17.98 11.67
N PRO A 126 -6.16 -19.03 12.32
CA PRO A 126 -5.67 -19.53 13.61
C PRO A 126 -4.20 -19.98 13.63
N SER A 127 -3.64 -20.33 12.45
CA SER A 127 -2.23 -20.67 12.32
C SER A 127 -1.29 -19.46 12.17
N MET A 128 -1.86 -18.25 12.11
CA MET A 128 -1.16 -16.98 11.92
C MET A 128 -1.50 -16.04 13.10
N ASP A 129 -2.30 -14.99 12.89
CA ASP A 129 -2.66 -14.02 13.95
C ASP A 129 -3.87 -14.44 14.79
N ASP A 130 -4.64 -15.46 14.38
CA ASP A 130 -5.87 -15.91 15.05
C ASP A 130 -6.83 -14.75 15.37
N ALA A 131 -7.03 -13.86 14.39
CA ALA A 131 -7.73 -12.61 14.60
C ALA A 131 -9.25 -12.83 14.71
N ALA A 132 -9.89 -12.28 15.75
CA ALA A 132 -11.34 -12.39 15.89
C ALA A 132 -12.12 -11.45 14.95
N THR A 133 -11.56 -10.27 14.66
CA THR A 133 -12.23 -9.23 13.87
C THR A 133 -11.31 -8.53 12.90
N ARG A 134 -11.83 -8.19 11.72
CA ARG A 134 -11.17 -7.38 10.69
C ARG A 134 -12.14 -6.33 10.16
N ARG A 135 -11.73 -5.05 10.20
CA ARG A 135 -12.53 -3.90 9.71
C ARG A 135 -13.95 -3.85 10.31
N GLY A 136 -14.05 -4.10 11.62
CA GLY A 136 -15.32 -4.09 12.35
C GLY A 136 -16.24 -5.29 12.08
N ARG A 137 -15.77 -6.32 11.39
CA ARG A 137 -16.52 -7.56 11.11
C ARG A 137 -15.78 -8.80 11.63
N PRO A 138 -16.49 -9.90 11.94
CA PRO A 138 -15.84 -11.17 12.26
C PRO A 138 -14.93 -11.64 11.13
N CYS A 139 -13.74 -12.14 11.47
CA CYS A 139 -12.84 -12.73 10.48
C CYS A 139 -13.50 -13.95 9.82
N ALA A 140 -13.20 -14.18 8.54
CA ALA A 140 -13.93 -15.16 7.73
C ALA A 140 -13.85 -16.60 8.28
N HIS A 141 -12.76 -16.97 8.94
CA HIS A 141 -12.58 -18.29 9.54
C HIS A 141 -13.53 -18.57 10.73
N LEU A 142 -14.17 -17.54 11.28
CA LEU A 142 -15.21 -17.67 12.31
C LEU A 142 -16.62 -17.75 11.73
N VAL A 143 -16.80 -17.40 10.45
CA VAL A 143 -18.11 -17.29 9.79
C VAL A 143 -18.34 -18.43 8.81
N TYR A 144 -17.30 -18.86 8.11
CA TYR A 144 -17.37 -19.82 7.01
C TYR A 144 -16.58 -21.09 7.28
N SER A 145 -16.79 -22.09 6.44
CA SER A 145 -16.03 -23.34 6.53
C SER A 145 -14.54 -23.09 6.28
N ARG A 146 -13.68 -23.80 7.03
CA ARG A 146 -12.22 -23.73 6.85
C ARG A 146 -11.80 -24.00 5.40
N ALA A 147 -12.41 -24.99 4.76
CA ALA A 147 -12.11 -25.34 3.37
C ALA A 147 -12.37 -24.16 2.42
N SER A 148 -13.50 -23.46 2.57
CA SER A 148 -13.82 -22.31 1.72
C SER A 148 -12.92 -21.11 1.99
N VAL A 149 -12.50 -20.90 3.24
CA VAL A 149 -11.54 -19.84 3.61
C VAL A 149 -10.17 -20.10 2.98
N ASP A 150 -9.64 -21.31 3.12
CA ASP A 150 -8.35 -21.70 2.53
C ASP A 150 -8.39 -21.56 0.99
N MET A 151 -9.49 -21.99 0.35
CA MET A 151 -9.67 -21.87 -1.10
C MET A 151 -9.86 -20.41 -1.55
N ALA A 152 -10.47 -19.54 -0.74
CA ALA A 152 -10.78 -18.16 -1.12
C ALA A 152 -9.52 -17.31 -1.28
N ALA A 153 -8.48 -17.55 -0.47
CA ALA A 153 -7.19 -16.89 -0.64
C ALA A 153 -6.56 -17.23 -1.99
N VAL A 154 -6.51 -18.52 -2.35
CA VAL A 154 -5.99 -18.99 -3.65
C VAL A 154 -6.82 -18.46 -4.81
N PHE A 155 -8.16 -18.45 -4.65
CA PHE A 155 -9.08 -17.91 -5.64
C PHE A 155 -8.82 -16.43 -5.92
N MET A 156 -8.66 -15.59 -4.90
CA MET A 156 -8.36 -14.15 -5.08
C MET A 156 -7.01 -13.91 -5.76
N ILE A 157 -5.99 -14.71 -5.45
CA ILE A 157 -4.68 -14.63 -6.13
C ILE A 157 -4.81 -14.99 -7.61
N ASN A 158 -5.50 -16.07 -7.94
CA ASN A 158 -5.76 -16.46 -9.34
C ASN A 158 -6.56 -15.39 -10.08
N LEU A 159 -7.58 -14.83 -9.41
CA LEU A 159 -8.41 -13.77 -9.97
C LEU A 159 -7.62 -12.48 -10.22
N ALA A 160 -6.65 -12.15 -9.35
CA ALA A 160 -5.76 -11.01 -9.56
C ALA A 160 -4.95 -11.16 -10.86
N TYR A 161 -4.37 -12.34 -11.11
CA TYR A 161 -3.68 -12.61 -12.39
C TYR A 161 -4.63 -12.55 -13.58
N GLU A 162 -5.82 -13.15 -13.46
CA GLU A 162 -6.81 -13.15 -14.53
C GLU A 162 -7.23 -11.73 -14.94
N VAL A 163 -7.49 -10.87 -13.95
CA VAL A 163 -7.84 -9.45 -14.17
C VAL A 163 -6.72 -8.69 -14.88
N LEU A 164 -5.46 -8.93 -14.51
CA LEU A 164 -4.30 -8.31 -15.18
C LEU A 164 -4.16 -8.78 -16.63
N LEU A 165 -4.27 -10.10 -16.85
CA LEU A 165 -4.09 -10.71 -18.17
C LEU A 165 -5.25 -10.42 -19.14
N LYS A 166 -6.46 -10.16 -18.62
CA LYS A 166 -7.64 -9.77 -19.41
C LYS A 166 -7.78 -8.27 -19.63
N ASN A 167 -6.81 -7.46 -19.22
CA ASN A 167 -6.87 -6.00 -19.36
C ASN A 167 -6.82 -5.55 -20.83
N ARG A 168 -7.97 -5.30 -21.43
CA ARG A 168 -8.10 -4.89 -22.84
C ARG A 168 -7.70 -3.44 -23.11
N LEU A 169 -7.46 -2.65 -22.07
CA LEU A 169 -7.06 -1.25 -22.18
C LEU A 169 -5.53 -1.06 -22.13
N ALA A 170 -4.80 -2.14 -21.87
CA ALA A 170 -3.34 -2.21 -21.99
C ALA A 170 -2.94 -3.08 -23.18
N LYS A 171 -1.71 -2.91 -23.66
CA LYS A 171 -1.15 -3.82 -24.67
C LYS A 171 -0.93 -5.22 -24.08
N PRO A 172 -1.04 -6.31 -24.86
CA PRO A 172 -0.85 -7.68 -24.36
C PRO A 172 0.48 -7.89 -23.63
N GLU A 173 1.58 -7.33 -24.13
CA GLU A 173 2.90 -7.39 -23.51
C GLU A 173 2.95 -6.68 -22.15
N ASN A 174 2.20 -5.60 -21.98
CA ASN A 174 2.08 -4.88 -20.71
C ASN A 174 1.23 -5.65 -19.70
N CYS A 175 0.21 -6.40 -20.17
CA CYS A 175 -0.59 -7.27 -19.32
C CYS A 175 0.27 -8.40 -18.73
N ILE A 176 1.07 -9.05 -19.58
CA ILE A 176 2.03 -10.08 -19.15
C ILE A 176 3.05 -9.50 -18.17
N SER A 177 3.61 -8.34 -18.48
CA SER A 177 4.61 -7.67 -17.63
C SER A 177 4.03 -7.28 -16.27
N SER A 178 2.78 -6.81 -16.21
CA SER A 178 2.07 -6.51 -14.96
C SER A 178 1.81 -7.77 -14.14
N ALA A 179 1.40 -8.87 -14.78
CA ALA A 179 1.22 -10.17 -14.12
C ALA A 179 2.55 -10.69 -13.54
N LEU A 180 3.66 -10.58 -14.28
CA LEU A 180 4.99 -10.96 -13.79
C LEU A 180 5.44 -10.08 -12.61
N ALA A 181 5.19 -8.77 -12.66
CA ALA A 181 5.48 -7.86 -11.55
C ALA A 181 4.66 -8.23 -10.30
N SER A 182 3.38 -8.57 -10.46
CA SER A 182 2.51 -9.06 -9.37
C SER A 182 3.07 -10.33 -8.73
N ALA A 183 3.50 -11.31 -9.55
CA ALA A 183 4.11 -12.55 -9.05
C ALA A 183 5.40 -12.30 -8.27
N ARG A 184 6.27 -11.44 -8.82
CA ARG A 184 7.53 -11.06 -8.16
C ARG A 184 7.29 -10.42 -6.80
N VAL A 185 6.28 -9.55 -6.69
CA VAL A 185 5.90 -8.89 -5.44
C VAL A 185 5.27 -9.87 -4.45
N ALA A 186 4.40 -10.78 -4.90
CA ALA A 186 3.82 -11.82 -4.05
C ALA A 186 4.90 -12.68 -3.37
N ASN A 187 5.95 -13.08 -4.11
CA ASN A 187 7.08 -13.83 -3.54
C ASN A 187 7.82 -13.04 -2.45
N ARG A 188 7.99 -11.72 -2.63
CA ARG A 188 8.64 -10.86 -1.63
C ARG A 188 7.74 -10.60 -0.41
N MET A 189 6.43 -10.55 -0.59
CA MET A 189 5.48 -10.49 0.52
C MET A 189 5.53 -11.74 1.39
N LEU A 190 5.59 -12.93 0.77
CA LEU A 190 5.72 -14.20 1.49
C LEU A 190 7.01 -14.24 2.32
N LEU A 191 8.13 -13.77 1.76
CA LEU A 191 9.38 -13.60 2.51
C LEU A 191 9.21 -12.65 3.71
N GLY A 192 8.50 -11.54 3.51
CA GLY A 192 8.15 -10.61 4.59
C GLY A 192 7.32 -11.27 5.69
N GLN A 193 6.35 -12.10 5.31
CA GLN A 193 5.52 -12.86 6.25
C GLN A 193 6.32 -13.90 7.02
N GLU A 194 7.22 -14.63 6.37
CA GLU A 194 8.09 -15.59 7.05
C GLU A 194 9.02 -14.89 8.05
N HIS A 195 9.59 -13.74 7.68
CA HIS A 195 10.36 -12.92 8.59
C HIS A 195 9.52 -12.43 9.77
N ASP A 196 8.27 -11.99 9.54
CA ASP A 196 7.36 -11.54 10.60
C ASP A 196 7.05 -12.66 11.61
N LEU A 197 6.71 -13.86 11.10
CA LEU A 197 6.42 -15.02 11.95
C LEU A 197 7.65 -15.52 12.73
N THR A 198 8.83 -15.55 12.10
CA THR A 198 10.06 -15.97 12.77
C THR A 198 10.49 -14.98 13.85
N GLN A 199 10.21 -13.68 13.68
CA GLN A 199 10.44 -12.66 14.72
C GLN A 199 9.62 -12.91 15.99
N LEU A 200 8.39 -13.42 15.86
CA LEU A 200 7.57 -13.80 17.02
C LEU A 200 8.18 -14.96 17.84
N THR A 201 9.06 -15.76 17.22
CA THR A 201 9.73 -16.90 17.86
C THR A 201 11.19 -16.61 18.28
N GLY A 202 11.74 -15.46 17.87
CA GLY A 202 13.12 -15.05 18.11
C GLY A 202 13.24 -13.96 19.18
N GLY A 203 14.47 -13.72 19.66
CA GLY A 203 14.75 -12.63 20.60
C GLY A 203 14.52 -11.22 20.02
N THR A 204 15.10 -10.19 20.62
CA THR A 204 14.88 -8.78 20.23
C THR A 204 15.13 -8.49 18.74
N VAL A 205 14.12 -7.95 18.06
CA VAL A 205 14.15 -7.51 16.66
C VAL A 205 14.88 -6.17 16.54
N SER A 206 15.85 -6.12 15.63
CA SER A 206 16.52 -4.87 15.30
C SER A 206 15.65 -3.95 14.43
N LYS A 207 15.86 -2.64 14.52
CA LYS A 207 15.21 -1.63 13.66
C LYS A 207 15.31 -1.98 12.16
N LYS A 208 16.46 -2.52 11.76
CA LYS A 208 16.71 -2.95 10.38
C LYS A 208 15.80 -4.10 9.96
N GLN A 209 15.61 -5.09 10.83
CA GLN A 209 14.74 -6.23 10.56
C GLN A 209 13.28 -5.82 10.50
N ALA A 210 12.82 -4.97 11.44
CA ALA A 210 11.45 -4.45 11.42
C ALA A 210 11.17 -3.65 10.13
N LEU A 211 12.11 -2.78 9.71
CA LEU A 211 11.98 -2.04 8.44
C LEU A 211 11.99 -2.95 7.20
N GLU A 212 12.75 -4.05 7.21
CA GLU A 212 12.73 -5.02 6.11
C GLU A 212 11.39 -5.77 6.05
N VAL A 213 10.81 -6.14 7.20
CA VAL A 213 9.45 -6.71 7.24
C VAL A 213 8.44 -5.71 6.68
N ALA A 214 8.45 -4.45 7.13
CA ALA A 214 7.55 -3.42 6.60
C ALA A 214 7.75 -3.19 5.09
N ARG A 215 9.01 -3.23 4.63
CA ARG A 215 9.33 -3.15 3.20
C ARG A 215 8.74 -4.33 2.42
N CYS A 216 8.94 -5.56 2.87
CA CYS A 216 8.51 -6.77 2.17
C CYS A 216 6.99 -6.99 2.25
N LYS A 217 6.40 -6.91 3.45
CA LYS A 217 4.97 -7.20 3.71
C LYS A 217 4.07 -6.08 3.19
N THR A 218 4.49 -4.82 3.33
CA THR A 218 3.66 -3.66 2.97
C THR A 218 4.20 -2.90 1.77
N GLY A 219 5.49 -2.53 1.79
CA GLY A 219 6.13 -1.73 0.73
C GLY A 219 5.99 -2.35 -0.66
N GLU A 220 6.30 -3.64 -0.81
CA GLU A 220 6.26 -4.35 -2.10
C GLU A 220 4.92 -4.23 -2.82
N LEU A 221 3.81 -4.32 -2.09
CA LEU A 221 2.48 -4.25 -2.69
C LEU A 221 2.11 -2.83 -3.14
N PHE A 222 2.59 -1.80 -2.43
CA PHE A 222 2.51 -0.40 -2.92
C PHE A 222 3.44 -0.16 -4.11
N GLY A 223 4.62 -0.79 -4.12
CA GLY A 223 5.53 -0.79 -5.26
C GLY A 223 4.86 -1.34 -6.52
N PHE A 224 4.21 -2.51 -6.40
CA PHE A 224 3.43 -3.08 -7.50
C PHE A 224 2.26 -2.20 -7.93
N ALA A 225 1.53 -1.58 -7.00
CA ALA A 225 0.43 -0.68 -7.37
C ALA A 225 0.90 0.43 -8.32
N ALA A 226 2.03 1.07 -8.02
CA ALA A 226 2.59 2.13 -8.86
C ALA A 226 3.23 1.57 -10.14
N GLU A 227 4.08 0.56 -10.03
CA GLU A 227 4.79 -0.05 -11.17
C GLU A 227 3.83 -0.70 -12.17
N GLY A 228 2.89 -1.50 -11.69
CA GLY A 228 1.90 -2.20 -12.51
C GLY A 228 1.03 -1.21 -13.28
N ALA A 229 0.63 -0.10 -12.66
CA ALA A 229 -0.11 0.94 -13.34
C ALA A 229 0.73 1.64 -14.41
N ALA A 230 2.00 1.96 -14.11
CA ALA A 230 2.93 2.52 -15.09
C ALA A 230 3.13 1.57 -16.29
N ILE A 231 3.33 0.27 -16.02
CA ILE A 231 3.43 -0.77 -17.06
C ILE A 231 2.15 -0.81 -17.90
N ALA A 232 0.98 -0.90 -17.27
CA ALA A 232 -0.31 -0.96 -17.97
C ALA A 232 -0.52 0.26 -18.88
N CYS A 233 -0.07 1.44 -18.45
CA CYS A 233 -0.12 2.68 -19.23
C CYS A 233 0.97 2.80 -20.31
N GLY A 234 1.89 1.85 -20.42
CA GLY A 234 2.94 1.86 -21.44
C GLY A 234 4.14 2.75 -21.12
N ALA A 235 4.42 2.97 -19.83
CA ALA A 235 5.63 3.65 -19.39
C ALA A 235 6.90 2.89 -19.81
N ASN A 236 8.02 3.62 -19.96
CA ASN A 236 9.32 3.00 -20.21
C ASN A 236 9.97 2.47 -18.93
N GLU A 237 11.06 1.69 -19.04
CA GLU A 237 11.72 1.04 -17.90
C GLU A 237 12.20 2.02 -16.81
N LEU A 238 12.69 3.21 -17.20
CA LEU A 238 13.14 4.23 -16.24
C LEU A 238 11.97 4.76 -15.41
N GLN A 239 10.83 5.02 -16.07
CA GLN A 239 9.59 5.41 -15.42
C GLN A 239 9.08 4.31 -14.50
N ILE A 240 8.94 3.08 -15.01
CA ILE A 240 8.49 1.91 -14.27
C ILE A 240 9.30 1.74 -12.97
N ASN A 241 10.62 1.79 -13.05
CA ASN A 241 11.50 1.67 -11.89
C ASN A 241 11.37 2.84 -10.90
N ALA A 242 11.17 4.06 -11.39
CA ALA A 242 10.96 5.23 -10.53
C ALA A 242 9.65 5.11 -9.75
N PHE A 243 8.56 4.70 -10.40
CA PHE A 243 7.26 4.48 -9.77
C PHE A 243 7.28 3.32 -8.79
N TYR A 244 7.92 2.21 -9.13
CA TYR A 244 8.16 1.10 -8.19
C TYR A 244 8.85 1.61 -6.91
N LYS A 245 9.98 2.33 -7.07
CA LYS A 245 10.76 2.87 -5.95
C LYS A 245 10.00 3.90 -5.11
N ALA A 246 9.15 4.71 -5.73
CA ALA A 246 8.28 5.66 -5.03
C ALA A 246 7.19 4.91 -4.25
N GLY A 247 6.53 3.92 -4.87
CA GLY A 247 5.53 3.07 -4.25
C GLY A 247 6.05 2.32 -3.03
N ILE A 248 7.24 1.70 -3.11
CA ILE A 248 7.89 1.06 -1.96
C ILE A 248 8.02 2.03 -0.77
N ARG A 249 8.53 3.24 -1.02
CA ARG A 249 8.75 4.24 0.02
C ARG A 249 7.44 4.72 0.65
N LEU A 250 6.43 4.94 -0.19
CA LEU A 250 5.09 5.26 0.25
C LEU A 250 4.52 4.15 1.14
N GLY A 251 4.65 2.88 0.74
CA GLY A 251 4.16 1.75 1.53
C GLY A 251 4.86 1.60 2.88
N ILE A 252 6.18 1.83 2.95
CA ILE A 252 6.90 1.82 4.23
C ILE A 252 6.44 3.00 5.10
N ALA A 253 6.32 4.21 4.53
CA ALA A 253 5.84 5.37 5.27
C ALA A 253 4.42 5.15 5.81
N TYR A 254 3.56 4.54 5.00
CA TYR A 254 2.20 4.17 5.36
C TYR A 254 2.20 3.19 6.54
N GLN A 255 3.04 2.15 6.53
CA GLN A 255 3.12 1.20 7.64
C GLN A 255 3.57 1.87 8.94
N ILE A 256 4.63 2.70 8.88
CA ILE A 256 5.12 3.40 10.08
C ILE A 256 4.03 4.31 10.66
N ALA A 257 3.31 5.03 9.79
CA ALA A 257 2.21 5.89 10.22
C ALA A 257 1.05 5.09 10.82
N ASP A 258 0.69 3.93 10.24
CA ASP A 258 -0.36 3.04 10.76
C ASP A 258 0.02 2.45 12.13
N ASP A 259 1.27 1.99 12.31
CA ASP A 259 1.76 1.48 13.60
C ASP A 259 1.78 2.59 14.67
N LEU A 260 2.22 3.80 14.31
CA LEU A 260 2.19 4.95 15.23
C LEU A 260 0.76 5.32 15.63
N ALA A 261 -0.16 5.29 14.67
CA ALA A 261 -1.57 5.56 14.91
C ALA A 261 -2.17 4.47 15.81
N ASP A 262 -1.85 3.19 15.62
CA ASP A 262 -2.30 2.11 16.51
C ASP A 262 -1.82 2.29 17.95
N ARG A 263 -0.61 2.83 18.12
CA ARG A 263 0.04 3.02 19.42
C ARG A 263 -0.39 4.30 20.16
N PHE A 264 -0.55 5.41 19.44
CA PHE A 264 -0.73 6.74 20.03
C PHE A 264 -2.04 7.42 19.61
N GLY A 265 -2.74 6.90 18.61
CA GLY A 265 -3.92 7.54 18.06
C GLY A 265 -5.15 7.39 18.95
N ASP A 266 -6.15 8.20 18.66
CA ASP A 266 -7.47 8.12 19.29
C ASP A 266 -8.26 6.91 18.73
N PRO A 267 -8.71 5.95 19.57
CA PRO A 267 -9.53 4.82 19.15
C PRO A 267 -10.75 5.23 18.31
N ASP A 268 -11.38 6.36 18.65
CA ASP A 268 -12.58 6.84 17.96
C ASP A 268 -12.26 7.34 16.54
N ALA A 269 -11.04 7.84 16.31
CA ALA A 269 -10.58 8.30 15.00
C ALA A 269 -10.09 7.15 14.09
N LEU A 270 -9.70 6.01 14.66
CA LEU A 270 -9.09 4.89 13.92
C LEU A 270 -10.09 3.83 13.47
N GLY A 271 -11.28 3.79 14.08
CA GLY A 271 -12.30 2.78 13.78
C GLY A 271 -11.88 1.35 14.12
N LYS A 272 -10.84 1.19 14.96
CA LYS A 272 -10.36 -0.06 15.56
C LYS A 272 -9.87 0.22 17.00
N PRO A 273 -9.90 -0.76 17.92
CA PRO A 273 -9.24 -0.62 19.21
C PRO A 273 -7.74 -0.30 19.01
N THR A 274 -7.18 0.58 19.82
CA THR A 274 -5.73 0.86 19.86
C THR A 274 -4.99 -0.24 20.62
N GLY A 275 -3.70 -0.40 20.34
CA GLY A 275 -2.86 -1.42 21.01
C GLY A 275 -3.14 -2.85 20.55
N MET A 276 -3.73 -3.04 19.37
CA MET A 276 -3.89 -4.36 18.74
C MET A 276 -2.54 -4.97 18.39
N ASP A 277 -1.53 -4.13 18.15
CA ASP A 277 -0.15 -4.56 17.93
C ASP A 277 0.59 -4.95 19.23
N GLY A 278 -0.02 -4.78 20.41
CA GLY A 278 0.43 -5.33 21.71
C GLY A 278 1.95 -5.50 21.88
N GLU A 279 2.39 -6.77 22.02
CA GLU A 279 3.80 -7.18 22.14
C GLU A 279 4.49 -7.45 20.78
N LYS A 280 3.82 -7.26 19.63
CA LYS A 280 4.42 -7.50 18.31
C LYS A 280 5.58 -6.53 18.08
N GLN A 281 6.72 -7.04 17.62
CA GLN A 281 7.90 -6.20 17.37
C GLN A 281 7.84 -5.53 15.99
N CYS A 282 6.74 -4.83 15.71
CA CYS A 282 6.52 -4.04 14.50
C CYS A 282 7.34 -2.74 14.51
N VAL A 283 7.36 -2.01 13.38
CA VAL A 283 8.22 -0.83 13.24
C VAL A 283 7.85 0.25 14.25
N GLY A 284 6.56 0.45 14.56
CA GLY A 284 6.10 1.39 15.58
C GLY A 284 6.48 1.03 17.03
N ASN A 285 6.83 -0.23 17.28
CA ASN A 285 7.27 -0.69 18.60
C ASN A 285 8.81 -0.67 18.75
N VAL A 286 9.56 -0.79 17.65
CA VAL A 286 11.03 -0.75 17.66
C VAL A 286 11.59 0.67 17.47
N LEU A 287 10.86 1.55 16.79
CA LEU A 287 11.22 2.97 16.69
C LEU A 287 10.64 3.79 17.84
N SER A 288 11.41 4.77 18.33
CA SER A 288 10.82 5.86 19.11
C SER A 288 9.93 6.73 18.21
N GLU A 289 9.00 7.45 18.80
CA GLU A 289 8.09 8.34 18.07
C GLU A 289 8.84 9.35 17.20
N ALA A 290 9.87 10.01 17.75
CA ALA A 290 10.70 10.96 17.01
C ALA A 290 11.41 10.30 15.81
N GLU A 291 11.91 9.08 15.96
CA GLU A 291 12.55 8.33 14.88
C GLU A 291 11.55 7.92 13.79
N ALA A 292 10.35 7.50 14.18
CA ALA A 292 9.30 7.11 13.27
C ALA A 292 8.78 8.31 12.45
N ARG A 293 8.55 9.46 13.10
CA ARG A 293 8.16 10.72 12.41
C ARG A 293 9.22 11.16 11.40
N GLU A 294 10.50 11.14 11.79
CA GLU A 294 11.61 11.48 10.88
C GLU A 294 11.75 10.46 9.73
N ALA A 295 11.54 9.17 10.00
CA ALA A 295 11.55 8.14 8.96
C ALA A 295 10.44 8.37 7.93
N VAL A 296 9.21 8.65 8.36
CA VAL A 296 8.08 8.97 7.46
C VAL A 296 8.39 10.21 6.63
N ARG A 297 8.91 11.29 7.23
CA ARG A 297 9.29 12.51 6.51
C ARG A 297 10.30 12.21 5.40
N ARG A 298 11.38 11.48 5.72
CA ARG A 298 12.42 11.12 4.73
C ARG A 298 11.92 10.19 3.65
N LEU A 299 11.06 9.23 3.99
CA LEU A 299 10.47 8.32 3.00
C LEU A 299 9.57 9.07 2.02
N ARG A 300 8.78 10.03 2.51
CA ARG A 300 7.97 10.93 1.66
C ARG A 300 8.83 11.76 0.73
N GLU A 301 9.83 12.47 1.26
CA GLU A 301 10.77 13.27 0.44
C GLU A 301 11.49 12.41 -0.60
N SER A 302 11.91 11.21 -0.20
CA SER A 302 12.55 10.28 -1.11
C SER A 302 11.58 9.77 -2.18
N ALA A 303 10.29 9.54 -1.86
CA ALA A 303 9.29 9.16 -2.85
C ALA A 303 9.02 10.29 -3.86
N VAL A 304 8.85 11.53 -3.36
CA VAL A 304 8.67 12.74 -4.20
C VAL A 304 9.86 12.92 -5.14
N SER A 305 11.09 12.83 -4.65
CA SER A 305 12.29 13.00 -5.49
C SER A 305 12.40 11.96 -6.62
N LYS A 306 11.87 10.74 -6.44
CA LYS A 306 11.81 9.75 -7.53
C LYS A 306 10.85 10.15 -8.64
N LEU A 307 9.88 11.01 -8.34
CA LEU A 307 8.83 11.44 -9.25
C LEU A 307 9.04 12.85 -9.82
N ALA A 308 10.05 13.59 -9.36
CA ALA A 308 10.28 15.00 -9.70
C ALA A 308 10.43 15.32 -11.21
N GLY A 309 10.73 14.31 -12.03
CA GLY A 309 10.83 14.45 -13.49
C GLY A 309 9.54 14.18 -14.26
N PHE A 310 8.46 13.78 -13.58
CA PHE A 310 7.19 13.41 -14.22
C PHE A 310 6.13 14.49 -13.91
N ASN A 311 6.02 15.48 -14.78
CA ASN A 311 5.03 16.54 -14.66
C ASN A 311 3.73 16.14 -15.37
N SER A 312 2.64 16.06 -14.60
CA SER A 312 1.26 16.13 -15.10
C SER A 312 0.56 17.30 -14.43
N ASN A 313 -0.52 17.81 -15.05
CA ASN A 313 -1.33 18.92 -14.51
C ASN A 313 -2.10 18.54 -13.22
N SER A 314 -2.01 17.30 -12.76
CA SER A 314 -2.65 16.78 -11.56
C SER A 314 -1.77 15.68 -10.99
N ASN A 315 -1.10 15.93 -9.86
CA ASN A 315 -0.17 14.96 -9.29
C ASN A 315 -0.76 14.28 -8.03
N ARG A 316 -1.84 13.53 -8.25
CA ARG A 316 -2.56 12.79 -7.18
C ARG A 316 -1.67 11.86 -6.38
N ILE A 317 -0.61 11.30 -6.98
CA ILE A 317 0.34 10.44 -6.27
C ILE A 317 1.19 11.23 -5.29
N LEU A 318 1.58 12.47 -5.60
CA LEU A 318 2.24 13.35 -4.62
C LEU A 318 1.29 13.69 -3.48
N GLN A 319 0.02 14.00 -3.79
CA GLN A 319 -0.98 14.26 -2.75
C GLN A 319 -1.21 13.03 -1.86
N LEU A 320 -1.23 11.82 -2.41
CA LEU A 320 -1.29 10.58 -1.62
C LEU A 320 -0.05 10.41 -0.71
N ILE A 321 1.15 10.69 -1.24
CA ILE A 321 2.39 10.65 -0.45
C ILE A 321 2.31 11.65 0.71
N GLU A 322 1.75 12.83 0.46
CA GLU A 322 1.62 13.87 1.46
C GLU A 322 0.52 13.61 2.48
N HIS A 323 -0.54 12.92 2.05
CA HIS A 323 -1.69 12.58 2.88
C HIS A 323 -1.42 11.43 3.87
N VAL A 324 -0.25 10.79 3.83
CA VAL A 324 0.15 9.89 4.92
C VAL A 324 0.34 10.72 6.20
N LYS A 325 -0.71 10.77 7.01
CA LYS A 325 -0.78 11.54 8.27
C LYS A 325 -0.07 10.78 9.38
N LEU A 326 0.76 11.48 10.13
CA LEU A 326 1.24 11.04 11.43
C LEU A 326 0.20 11.49 12.47
N PRO A 327 -0.11 10.69 13.51
CA PRO A 327 -0.93 11.17 14.63
C PRO A 327 -0.28 12.43 15.24
N GLU A 328 -1.08 13.36 15.75
CA GLU A 328 -0.56 14.55 16.45
C GLU A 328 0.11 14.17 17.76
#